data_AF-A0A4R5BJX2-F1
#
_entry.id   AF-A0A4R5BJX2-F1
#
_cell.length_a   1.000
_cell.length_b   1.000
_cell.length_c   1.000
_cell.angle_alpha   90.00
_cell.angle_beta   90.00
_cell.angle_gamma   90.00
#
_symmetry.space_group_name_H-M   'P 1'
#
loop_
_entity.id
_entity.type
_entity.pdbx_description
1 polymer ?
#
loop_
_entity_poly.entity_id
_entity_poly.type
_entity_poly.pdbx_seq_one_letter_code
_entity_poly.pdbx_strand_id
1 'polypeptide(L)'
;MLRQVSADQPITSQQLSVLGSLEHGPRRMTELAAEHGVRLPTMTAQINRLERDALVARGRDGTDARVVTARLTEAGLARLTAGRERRIGFLAERFADLTDEERAAVAAALPALDKLLGAP
;
A
#
# COMPACT_ATOMS: atom_id res chain seq x y z
N MET A 1 10.54 -5.44 9.68
CA MET A 1 11.26 -4.16 9.89
C MET A 1 10.40 -2.94 9.55
N LEU A 2 9.84 -2.80 8.33
CA LEU A 2 8.96 -1.67 7.97
C LEU A 2 7.64 -1.56 8.77
N ARG A 3 7.22 -2.63 9.45
CA ARG A 3 6.01 -2.65 10.29
C ARG A 3 6.16 -1.76 11.54
N GLN A 4 7.38 -1.55 12.05
CA GLN A 4 7.63 -0.67 13.21
C GLN A 4 7.43 0.81 12.84
N VAL A 5 7.77 1.22 11.61
CA VAL A 5 7.49 2.57 11.05
C VAL A 5 5.99 2.86 10.96
N SER A 6 5.15 1.82 11.02
CA SER A 6 3.70 1.94 10.93
C SER A 6 3.02 2.11 12.30
N ALA A 7 3.75 2.00 13.42
CA ALA A 7 3.17 2.02 14.76
C ALA A 7 2.56 3.38 15.14
N ASP A 8 3.16 4.48 14.66
CA ASP A 8 2.65 5.85 14.89
C ASP A 8 1.72 6.34 13.78
N GLN A 9 1.26 5.44 12.91
CA GLN A 9 0.43 5.81 11.77
C GLN A 9 -1.06 5.65 12.09
N PRO A 10 -1.91 6.58 11.64
CA PRO A 10 -3.36 6.45 11.76
C PRO A 10 -3.95 5.31 10.91
N ILE A 11 -3.15 4.67 10.05
CA ILE A 11 -3.53 3.48 9.28
C ILE A 11 -2.46 2.39 9.35
N THR A 12 -2.91 1.15 9.32
CA THR A 12 -2.04 -0.03 9.34
C THR A 12 -1.23 -0.19 8.04
N SER A 13 -0.14 -0.96 8.08
CA SER A 13 0.62 -1.30 6.87
C SER A 13 -0.23 -1.98 5.80
N GLN A 14 -1.22 -2.80 6.20
CA GLN A 14 -2.13 -3.47 5.28
C GLN A 14 -3.06 -2.47 4.59
N GLN A 15 -3.62 -1.52 5.35
CA GLN A 15 -4.45 -0.46 4.80
C GLN A 15 -3.66 0.42 3.82
N LEU A 16 -2.42 0.79 4.16
CA LEU A 16 -1.56 1.54 3.25
C LEU A 16 -1.27 0.76 1.96
N SER A 17 -1.08 -0.57 2.06
CA SER A 17 -0.94 -1.44 0.89
C SER A 17 -2.18 -1.40 -0.01
N VAL A 18 -3.38 -1.51 0.59
CA VAL A 18 -4.65 -1.44 -0.16
C VAL A 18 -4.82 -0.08 -0.84
N LEU A 19 -4.46 1.03 -0.18
CA LEU A 19 -4.46 2.36 -0.81
C LEU A 19 -3.50 2.40 -2.01
N GLY A 20 -2.32 1.79 -1.90
CA GLY A 20 -1.35 1.69 -2.99
C GLY A 20 -1.91 0.98 -4.23
N SER A 21 -2.67 -0.10 -4.06
CA SER A 21 -3.30 -0.83 -5.17
C SER A 21 -4.34 -0.02 -5.95
N LEU A 22 -4.82 1.09 -5.36
CA LEU A 22 -5.84 1.97 -5.92
C LEU A 22 -5.27 3.25 -6.55
N GLU A 23 -3.95 3.45 -6.49
CA GLU A 23 -3.29 4.67 -6.97
C GLU A 23 -3.52 4.93 -8.46
N HIS A 24 -3.52 3.86 -9.27
CA HIS A 24 -3.68 3.94 -10.72
C HIS A 24 -5.15 3.93 -11.17
N GLY A 25 -6.11 3.98 -10.24
CA GLY A 25 -7.53 4.09 -10.55
C GLY A 25 -8.42 3.09 -9.80
N PRO A 26 -9.73 3.12 -10.08
CA PRO A 26 -10.70 2.23 -9.44
C PRO A 26 -10.40 0.75 -9.73
N ARG A 27 -10.52 -0.10 -8.71
CA ARG A 27 -10.30 -1.56 -8.83
C ARG A 27 -11.52 -2.33 -8.33
N ARG A 28 -11.75 -3.52 -8.89
CA ARG A 28 -12.82 -4.41 -8.42
C ARG A 28 -12.46 -4.99 -7.05
N MET A 29 -13.47 -5.16 -6.19
CA MET A 29 -13.26 -5.73 -4.85
C MET A 29 -12.64 -7.14 -4.87
N THR A 30 -12.97 -7.93 -5.89
CA THR A 30 -12.43 -9.29 -6.09
C THR A 30 -10.96 -9.27 -6.51
N GLU A 31 -10.56 -8.32 -7.36
CA GLU A 31 -9.17 -8.14 -7.77
C GLU A 31 -8.31 -7.70 -6.59
N LEU A 32 -8.79 -6.75 -5.79
CA LEU A 32 -8.10 -6.33 -4.57
C LEU A 32 -7.95 -7.51 -3.60
N ALA A 33 -8.99 -8.31 -3.42
CA ALA A 33 -8.92 -9.49 -2.53
C ALA A 33 -7.84 -10.48 -3.01
N ALA A 34 -7.80 -10.78 -4.31
CA ALA A 34 -6.81 -11.66 -4.91
C ALA A 34 -5.37 -11.10 -4.78
N GLU A 35 -5.16 -9.84 -5.14
CA GLU A 35 -3.86 -9.15 -5.06
C GLU A 35 -3.31 -9.15 -3.63
N HIS A 36 -4.17 -8.96 -2.63
CA HIS A 36 -3.77 -8.95 -1.21
C HIS A 36 -3.77 -10.33 -0.55
N GLY A 37 -4.04 -11.41 -1.30
CA GLY A 37 -4.05 -12.78 -0.77
C GLY A 37 -5.11 -13.02 0.32
N VAL A 38 -6.23 -12.28 0.29
CA VAL A 38 -7.31 -12.39 1.28
C VAL A 38 -8.63 -12.76 0.63
N ARG A 39 -9.58 -13.26 1.45
CA ARG A 39 -10.94 -13.52 0.98
C ARG A 39 -11.73 -12.20 0.84
N LEU A 40 -12.73 -12.19 -0.04
CA LEU A 40 -13.58 -11.02 -0.29
C LEU A 40 -14.23 -10.41 0.97
N PRO A 41 -14.73 -11.18 1.96
CA PRO A 41 -15.24 -10.60 3.21
C PRO A 41 -14.18 -9.82 3.99
N THR A 42 -12.94 -10.30 4.01
CA THR A 42 -11.81 -9.62 4.65
C THR A 42 -11.49 -8.32 3.91
N MET A 43 -11.43 -8.34 2.58
CA MET A 43 -11.23 -7.12 1.78
C MET A 43 -12.38 -6.11 1.98
N THR A 44 -13.62 -6.59 2.02
CA THR A 44 -14.80 -5.76 2.32
C THR A 44 -14.67 -5.07 3.67
N ALA A 45 -14.21 -5.78 4.70
CA ALA A 45 -13.98 -5.19 6.02
C ALA A 45 -12.86 -4.14 6.01
N GLN A 46 -11.80 -4.33 5.23
CA GLN A 46 -10.72 -3.34 5.06
C GLN A 46 -11.24 -2.08 4.36
N ILE A 47 -11.95 -2.23 3.24
CA ILE A 47 -12.52 -1.11 2.49
C ILE A 47 -13.57 -0.37 3.33
N ASN A 48 -14.41 -1.07 4.12
CA ASN A 48 -15.34 -0.41 5.05
C ASN A 48 -14.62 0.51 6.05
N ARG A 49 -13.46 0.09 6.57
CA ARG A 49 -12.67 0.94 7.49
C ARG A 49 -12.14 2.17 6.77
N LEU A 50 -11.52 1.98 5.60
CA LEU A 50 -10.97 3.07 4.79
C LEU A 50 -12.03 4.05 4.30
N GLU A 51 -13.23 3.57 3.98
CA GLU A 51 -14.38 4.39 3.58
C GLU A 51 -14.94 5.20 4.76
N ARG A 52 -15.02 4.62 5.97
CA ARG A 52 -15.36 5.37 7.19
C ARG A 52 -14.38 6.49 7.49
N ASP A 53 -13.10 6.28 7.18
CA ASP A 53 -12.05 7.29 7.34
C ASP A 53 -11.98 8.27 6.15
N ALA A 54 -12.94 8.20 5.22
CA ALA A 54 -13.03 8.99 3.99
C ALA A 54 -11.81 8.88 3.05
N LEU A 55 -11.04 7.80 3.15
CA LEU A 55 -9.84 7.55 2.33
C LEU A 55 -10.15 6.83 1.02
N VAL A 56 -11.27 6.12 0.97
CA VAL A 56 -11.73 5.36 -0.21
C VAL A 56 -13.21 5.64 -0.42
N ALA A 57 -13.64 5.63 -1.67
CA ALA A 57 -15.05 5.63 -2.05
C ALA A 57 -15.39 4.38 -2.86
N ARG A 58 -16.54 3.76 -2.57
CA ARG A 58 -17.08 2.69 -3.42
C ARG A 58 -17.75 3.25 -4.65
N GLY A 59 -17.68 2.47 -5.73
CA GLY A 59 -18.35 2.75 -6.99
C GLY A 59 -18.92 1.48 -7.61
N ARG A 60 -19.34 1.63 -8.86
CA ARG A 60 -19.74 0.52 -9.73
C ARG A 60 -18.81 0.49 -10.93
N ASP A 61 -18.60 -0.70 -11.46
CA ASP A 61 -17.83 -0.89 -12.69
C ASP A 61 -18.60 -0.28 -13.88
N GLY A 62 -17.87 0.32 -14.83
CA GLY A 62 -18.46 0.96 -16.00
C GLY A 62 -19.04 -0.02 -17.03
N THR A 63 -18.65 -1.29 -16.97
CA THR A 63 -19.10 -2.36 -17.88
C THR A 63 -20.17 -3.27 -17.27
N ASP A 64 -20.13 -3.49 -15.95
CA ASP A 64 -21.18 -4.25 -15.23
C ASP A 64 -21.50 -3.57 -13.90
N ALA A 65 -22.66 -2.89 -13.85
CA ALA A 65 -23.10 -2.15 -12.67
C ALA A 65 -23.35 -3.03 -11.43
N ARG A 66 -23.35 -4.37 -11.54
CA ARG A 66 -23.42 -5.28 -10.39
C ARG A 66 -22.07 -5.43 -9.68
N VAL A 67 -20.97 -5.10 -10.36
CA VAL A 67 -19.63 -5.20 -9.81
C VAL A 67 -19.32 -3.97 -8.97
N VAL A 68 -18.93 -4.21 -7.72
CA VAL A 68 -18.49 -3.16 -6.79
C VAL A 68 -17.01 -2.85 -7.01
N THR A 69 -16.71 -1.57 -7.15
CA THR A 69 -15.34 -1.05 -7.24
C THR A 69 -15.00 -0.19 -6.03
N ALA A 70 -13.71 -0.02 -5.77
CA ALA A 70 -13.17 0.93 -4.80
C ALA A 70 -12.19 1.87 -5.51
N ARG A 71 -12.13 3.13 -5.10
CA ARG A 71 -11.16 4.13 -5.59
C ARG A 71 -10.66 5.01 -4.46
N LEU A 72 -9.46 5.55 -4.60
CA LEU A 72 -8.97 6.59 -3.68
C LEU A 72 -9.84 7.85 -3.75
N THR A 73 -10.02 8.48 -2.60
CA THR A 73 -10.40 9.89 -2.51
C THR A 73 -9.13 10.75 -2.54
N GLU A 74 -9.27 12.07 -2.66
CA GLU A 74 -8.14 13.00 -2.49
C GLU A 74 -7.46 12.84 -1.13
N ALA A 75 -8.25 12.69 -0.06
CA ALA A 75 -7.74 12.41 1.28
C ALA A 75 -7.00 11.07 1.37
N GLY A 76 -7.48 10.05 0.65
CA GLY A 76 -6.81 8.76 0.50
C GLY A 76 -5.45 8.87 -0.17
N LEU A 77 -5.37 9.62 -1.27
CA LEU A 77 -4.12 9.87 -1.98
C LEU A 77 -3.13 10.63 -1.10
N ALA A 78 -3.56 11.71 -0.45
CA ALA A 78 -2.71 12.46 0.49
C ALA A 78 -2.19 11.57 1.63
N ARG A 79 -3.04 10.67 2.15
CA ARG A 79 -2.64 9.71 3.19
C ARG A 79 -1.64 8.69 2.69
N LEU A 80 -1.80 8.18 1.46
CA LEU A 80 -0.86 7.27 0.82
C LEU A 80 0.52 7.93 0.66
N THR A 81 0.56 9.15 0.12
CA THR A 81 1.79 9.92 -0.07
C THR A 81 2.51 10.16 1.26
N ALA A 82 1.81 10.67 2.27
CA ALA A 82 2.40 10.89 3.61
C ALA A 82 2.90 9.58 4.26
N GLY A 83 2.21 8.46 4.01
CA GLY A 83 2.65 7.14 4.46
C GLY A 83 3.95 6.67 3.79
N ARG A 84 4.11 6.94 2.48
CA ARG A 84 5.33 6.64 1.72
C ARG A 84 6.50 7.51 2.15
N GLU A 85 6.30 8.82 2.26
CA GLU A 85 7.33 9.77 2.70
C GLU A 85 7.89 9.40 4.07
N ARG A 86 7.04 9.05 5.04
CA ARG A 86 7.50 8.59 6.35
C ARG A 86 8.32 7.30 6.28
N ARG A 87 7.96 6.35 5.40
CA ARG A 87 8.76 5.13 5.19
C ARG A 87 10.11 5.44 4.55
N ILE A 88 10.14 6.34 3.57
CA ILE A 88 11.38 6.78 2.93
C ILE A 88 12.27 7.49 3.95
N GLY A 89 11.74 8.44 4.72
CA GLY A 89 12.48 9.17 5.75
C GLY A 89 13.07 8.22 6.80
N PHE A 90 12.27 7.29 7.33
CA PHE A 90 12.77 6.28 8.27
C PHE A 90 13.91 5.45 7.69
N LEU A 91 13.79 5.00 6.43
CA LEU A 91 14.87 4.24 5.79
C LEU A 91 16.09 5.13 5.57
N ALA A 92 15.92 6.35 5.10
CA ALA A 92 17.00 7.30 4.86
C ALA A 92 17.83 7.56 6.11
N GLU A 93 17.20 7.74 7.27
CA GLU A 93 17.87 7.85 8.57
C GLU A 93 18.74 6.63 8.87
N ARG A 94 18.22 5.40 8.68
CA ARG A 94 19.01 4.18 8.91
C ARG A 94 20.11 3.97 7.90
N PHE A 95 19.88 4.39 6.66
CA PHE A 95 20.92 4.39 5.64
C PHE A 95 22.01 5.41 5.95
N ALA A 96 21.73 6.50 6.67
CA ALA A 96 22.75 7.49 7.06
C ALA A 96 23.78 6.92 8.05
N ASP A 97 23.39 5.91 8.85
CA ASP A 97 24.25 5.25 9.82
C ASP A 97 25.17 4.16 9.21
N LEU A 98 24.93 3.78 7.94
CA LEU A 98 25.71 2.74 7.26
C LEU A 98 27.02 3.29 6.70
N THR A 99 28.07 2.48 6.76
CA THR A 99 29.31 2.74 6.02
C THR A 99 29.09 2.63 4.51
N ASP A 100 30.03 3.15 3.72
CA ASP A 100 29.97 3.04 2.26
C ASP A 100 29.97 1.58 1.78
N GLU A 101 30.70 0.70 2.47
CA GLU A 101 30.77 -0.74 2.19
C GLU A 101 29.44 -1.44 2.47
N GLU A 102 28.80 -1.12 3.60
CA GLU A 102 27.47 -1.65 3.94
C GLU A 102 26.40 -1.14 2.97
N ARG A 103 26.45 0.14 2.59
CA ARG A 103 25.55 0.71 1.59
C ARG A 103 25.71 0.02 0.23
N ALA A 104 26.95 -0.25 -0.19
CA ALA A 104 27.23 -0.97 -1.42
C ALA A 104 26.70 -2.42 -1.36
N ALA A 105 26.85 -3.10 -0.23
CA ALA A 105 26.33 -4.45 -0.03
C ALA A 105 24.79 -4.48 -0.10
N VAL A 106 24.10 -3.52 0.52
CA VAL A 106 22.64 -3.40 0.44
C VAL A 106 22.21 -3.15 -1.01
N ALA A 107 22.86 -2.22 -1.72
CA ALA A 107 22.55 -1.93 -3.11
C ALA A 107 22.75 -3.14 -4.03
N ALA A 108 23.82 -3.92 -3.82
CA ALA A 108 24.09 -5.14 -4.57
C ALA A 108 23.05 -6.25 -4.33
N ALA A 109 22.37 -6.24 -3.18
CA ALA A 109 21.31 -7.20 -2.86
C ALA A 109 19.95 -6.86 -3.48
N LEU A 110 19.69 -5.58 -3.82
CA LEU A 110 18.38 -5.13 -4.31
C LEU A 110 17.88 -5.92 -5.54
N PRO A 111 18.68 -6.17 -6.59
CA PRO A 111 18.19 -6.92 -7.75
C PRO A 111 17.73 -8.35 -7.42
N ALA A 112 18.38 -9.01 -6.46
CA ALA A 112 17.99 -10.33 -6.01
C ALA A 112 16.68 -10.30 -5.20
N LEU A 113 16.49 -9.24 -4.39
CA LEU A 113 15.26 -9.02 -3.64
C LEU A 113 14.08 -8.70 -4.58
N ASP A 114 14.28 -7.89 -5.62
CA ASP A 114 13.24 -7.59 -6.61
C ASP A 114 12.77 -8.86 -7.32
N LYS A 115 13.73 -9.71 -7.75
CA LYS A 115 13.44 -11.02 -8.34
C LYS A 115 12.68 -11.95 -7.39
N LEU A 116 13.01 -11.93 -6.09
CA LEU A 116 12.35 -12.75 -5.08
C LEU A 116 10.90 -12.30 -4.84
N LEU A 117 10.66 -10.98 -4.86
CA LEU A 117 9.36 -10.38 -4.55
C LEU A 117 8.42 -10.28 -5.76
N GLY A 118 8.92 -10.57 -6.97
CA GLY A 118 8.13 -10.42 -8.19
C GLY A 118 7.76 -8.96 -8.48
N ALA A 119 8.57 -8.02 -7.98
CA ALA A 119 8.49 -6.64 -8.44
C ALA A 119 8.88 -6.60 -9.93
N PRO A 120 8.25 -5.74 -10.75
CA PRO A 120 8.54 -5.66 -12.18
C PRO A 120 10.01 -5.35 -12.47
#